data_AF-A0A7Y1TKQ9-F1
#
_entry.id   AF-A0A7Y1TKQ9-F1
#
_cell.length_a   1.000
_cell.length_b   1.000
_cell.length_c   1.000
_cell.angle_alpha   90.00
_cell.angle_beta   90.00
_cell.angle_gamma   90.00
#
_symmetry.space_group_name_H-M   'P 1'
#
loop_
_entity.id
_entity.type
_entity.pdbx_description
1 polymer ?
#
loop_
_entity_poly.entity_id
_entity_poly.type
_entity_poly.pdbx_seq_one_letter_code
_entity_poly.pdbx_strand_id
1 'polypeptide(L)'
;FNFEDITDSEKEFKVSGTLNLHGVNKEITSKLYISKRNETIWLRGDFIAMPQDFNIKIPKIVRNKIAKEVQVQFDFKLKTQ
;
A
#
# COMPACT_ATOMS: atom_id res chain seq x y z
N PHE A 1 -2.40 12.47 -12.13
CA PHE A 1 -2.98 12.48 -10.78
C PHE A 1 -3.38 13.92 -10.51
N ASN A 2 -4.68 14.25 -10.55
CA ASN A 2 -5.17 15.61 -10.30
C ASN A 2 -5.90 15.64 -8.96
N PHE A 3 -5.58 16.63 -8.13
CA PHE A 3 -6.21 16.80 -6.81
C PHE A 3 -7.70 17.15 -6.91
N GLU A 4 -8.11 17.76 -8.02
CA GLU A 4 -9.51 18.10 -8.34
C GLU A 4 -10.41 16.88 -8.54
N ASP A 5 -9.83 15.71 -8.80
CA ASP A 5 -10.60 14.48 -8.95
C ASP A 5 -11.04 13.90 -7.60
N ILE A 6 -10.51 14.39 -6.47
CA ILE A 6 -10.84 13.83 -5.15
C ILE A 6 -12.14 14.44 -4.63
N THR A 7 -13.23 13.68 -4.78
CA THR A 7 -14.59 14.04 -4.36
C THR A 7 -14.96 13.39 -3.01
N ASP A 8 -16.15 13.69 -2.49
CA ASP A 8 -16.70 13.05 -1.28
C ASP A 8 -16.95 11.53 -1.48
N SER A 9 -17.13 11.12 -2.73
CA SER A 9 -17.19 9.72 -3.13
C SER A 9 -15.80 9.08 -3.18
N GLU A 10 -15.74 7.83 -2.70
CA GLU A 10 -14.55 6.99 -2.77
C GLU A 10 -14.22 6.66 -4.23
N LYS A 11 -13.04 7.09 -4.69
CA LYS A 11 -12.54 6.80 -6.04
C LYS A 11 -11.37 5.84 -5.97
N GLU A 12 -11.40 4.83 -6.83
CA GLU A 12 -10.28 3.90 -7.04
C GLU A 12 -9.22 4.55 -7.94
N PHE A 13 -8.00 4.63 -7.45
CA PHE A 13 -6.81 5.05 -8.15
C PHE A 13 -5.80 3.92 -8.14
N LYS A 14 -5.26 3.54 -9.30
CA LYS A 14 -4.10 2.67 -9.35
C LYS A 14 -2.86 3.53 -9.18
N VAL A 15 -2.05 3.22 -8.18
CA VAL A 15 -0.73 3.83 -8.02
C VAL A 15 0.34 2.78 -8.28
N SER A 16 1.36 3.17 -9.00
CA SER A 16 2.61 2.43 -9.11
C SER A 16 3.66 3.17 -8.28
N GLY A 17 4.34 2.45 -7.40
CA GLY A 17 5.40 3.00 -6.56
C GLY A 17 6.50 1.98 -6.33
N THR A 18 7.65 2.45 -5.88
CA THR A 18 8.79 1.57 -5.57
C THR A 18 8.84 1.34 -4.07
N LEU A 19 8.63 0.09 -3.64
CA LEU A 19 8.88 -0.31 -2.26
C LEU A 19 10.37 -0.68 -2.13
N ASN A 20 11.08 0.10 -1.32
CA ASN A 20 12.40 -0.32 -0.83
C ASN A 20 12.21 -1.07 0.48
N LEU A 21 12.60 -2.34 0.51
CA LEU A 21 12.63 -3.13 1.73
C LEU A 21 13.99 -3.82 1.80
N HIS A 22 14.70 -3.62 2.91
CA HIS A 22 15.98 -4.28 3.16
C HIS A 22 17.02 -4.06 2.03
N GLY A 23 17.03 -2.87 1.42
CA GLY A 23 17.94 -2.52 0.32
C GLY A 23 17.53 -3.04 -1.06
N VAL A 24 16.42 -3.79 -1.16
CA VAL A 24 15.86 -4.23 -2.44
C VAL A 24 14.72 -3.30 -2.86
N ASN A 25 14.84 -2.72 -4.05
CA ASN A 25 13.78 -1.94 -4.69
C ASN A 25 12.87 -2.87 -5.51
N LYS A 26 11.57 -2.81 -5.27
CA LYS A 26 10.57 -3.51 -6.07
C LYS A 26 9.47 -2.53 -6.47
N GLU A 27 9.12 -2.50 -7.74
CA GLU A 27 7.92 -1.79 -8.18
C GLU A 27 6.67 -2.57 -7.77
N ILE A 28 5.78 -1.90 -7.05
CA ILE A 28 4.49 -2.43 -6.62
C ILE A 28 3.41 -1.54 -7.20
N THR A 29 2.40 -2.19 -7.80
CA THR A 29 1.17 -1.51 -8.22
C THR A 29 0.08 -1.84 -7.22
N SER A 30 -0.50 -0.81 -6.62
CA SER A 30 -1.51 -0.93 -5.56
C SER A 30 -2.75 -0.17 -5.96
N LYS A 31 -3.92 -0.65 -5.50
CA LYS A 31 -5.17 0.10 -5.62
C LYS A 31 -5.35 0.94 -4.37
N LEU A 32 -5.54 2.23 -4.56
CA LEU A 32 -5.93 3.16 -3.50
C LEU A 32 -7.36 3.63 -3.71
N TYR A 33 -8.06 3.76 -2.62
CA TYR A 33 -9.37 4.35 -2.49
C TYR A 33 -9.18 5.70 -1.80
N ILE A 34 -9.42 6.79 -2.53
CA ILE A 34 -9.26 8.14 -2.01
C ILE A 34 -10.64 8.80 -1.97
N SER A 35 -10.97 9.38 -0.82
CA SER A 35 -12.16 10.24 -0.65
C SER A 35 -11.80 11.48 0.16
N LYS A 36 -12.44 12.61 -0.14
CA LYS A 36 -12.26 13.85 0.60
C LYS A 36 -13.60 14.27 1.19
N ARG A 37 -13.69 14.24 2.52
CA ARG A 37 -14.84 14.75 3.27
C ARG A 37 -14.43 15.99 4.04
N ASN A 38 -15.02 17.13 3.70
CA ASN A 38 -14.66 18.43 4.28
C ASN A 38 -13.14 18.73 4.12
N GLU A 39 -12.44 18.91 5.24
CA GLU A 39 -10.99 19.17 5.35
C GLU A 39 -10.18 17.89 5.64
N THR A 40 -10.79 16.72 5.49
CA THR A 40 -10.16 15.44 5.75
C THR A 40 -10.11 14.59 4.49
N ILE A 41 -8.91 14.18 4.10
CA ILE A 41 -8.68 13.22 3.04
C ILE A 41 -8.51 11.84 3.68
N TRP A 42 -9.32 10.90 3.24
CA TRP A 42 -9.24 9.50 3.60
C TRP A 42 -8.58 8.75 2.44
N LEU A 43 -7.46 8.11 2.71
CA LEU A 43 -6.74 7.26 1.79
C LEU A 43 -6.73 5.85 2.35
N ARG A 44 -7.40 4.95 1.66
CA ARG A 44 -7.31 3.52 1.95
C ARG A 44 -6.64 2.81 0.79
N GLY A 45 -6.07 1.66 1.07
CA GLY A 45 -5.64 0.76 0.03
C GLY A 45 -4.95 -0.45 0.62
N ASP A 46 -4.64 -1.37 -0.28
CA ASP A 46 -3.94 -2.57 0.08
C ASP A 46 -3.03 -3.03 -1.07
N PHE A 47 -1.96 -3.71 -0.68
CA PHE A 47 -1.08 -4.39 -1.61
C PHE A 47 -0.54 -5.67 -0.99
N ILE A 48 -0.18 -6.60 -1.87
CA ILE A 48 0.44 -7.85 -1.47
C ILE A 48 1.94 -7.73 -1.73
N ALA A 49 2.73 -7.94 -0.68
CA ALA A 49 4.18 -8.05 -0.76
C ALA A 49 4.61 -9.48 -0.43
N MET A 50 5.46 -10.07 -1.25
CA MET A 50 6.07 -11.36 -0.96
C MET A 50 7.47 -11.12 -0.39
N PRO A 51 7.80 -11.57 0.83
CA PRO A 51 9.14 -11.39 1.41
C PRO A 51 10.26 -11.96 0.54
N GLN A 52 9.96 -12.97 -0.28
CA GLN A 52 10.88 -13.56 -1.24
C GLN A 52 11.37 -12.57 -2.31
N ASP A 53 10.52 -11.61 -2.71
CA ASP A 53 10.88 -10.57 -3.68
C ASP A 53 11.92 -9.58 -3.14
N PHE A 54 12.07 -9.50 -1.81
CA PHE A 54 12.98 -8.57 -1.13
C PHE A 54 14.24 -9.27 -0.61
N ASN A 55 14.57 -10.44 -1.15
CA ASN A 55 15.73 -11.25 -0.75
C ASN A 55 15.73 -11.61 0.75
N ILE A 56 14.57 -11.59 1.39
CA ILE A 56 14.42 -12.00 2.79
C ILE A 56 14.46 -13.53 2.81
N LYS A 57 15.62 -14.07 3.16
CA LYS A 57 15.80 -15.52 3.35
C LYS A 57 15.01 -15.95 4.58
N ILE A 58 13.85 -16.56 4.37
CA ILE A 58 13.06 -17.16 5.44
C ILE A 58 13.71 -18.51 5.81
N PRO A 59 14.27 -18.67 7.03
CA PRO A 59 14.83 -19.95 7.45
C PRO A 59 13.76 -21.05 7.46
N LYS A 60 14.14 -22.28 7.07
CA LYS A 60 13.21 -23.42 6.93
C LYS A 60 12.39 -23.69 8.21
N ILE A 61 12.98 -23.43 9.37
CA ILE A 61 12.36 -23.66 10.69
C ILE A 61 11.19 -22.70 11.00
N VAL A 62 11.16 -21.51 10.40
CA VAL A 62 10.08 -20.52 10.59
C VAL A 62 9.19 -20.34 9.35
N ARG A 63 9.48 -21.05 8.25
CA ARG A 63 8.71 -20.97 7.01
C ARG A 63 7.23 -21.31 7.18
N ASN A 64 6.88 -22.19 8.12
CA ASN A 64 5.49 -22.52 8.46
C ASN A 64 4.81 -21.48 9.35
N LYS A 65 5.57 -20.53 9.93
CA LYS A 65 5.04 -19.46 10.79
C LYS A 65 4.91 -18.12 10.06
N ILE A 66 5.45 -18.00 8.84
CA ILE A 66 5.46 -16.77 8.05
C ILE A 66 4.64 -17.01 6.79
N ALA A 67 3.62 -16.18 6.56
CA ALA A 67 2.81 -16.25 5.36
C ALA A 67 3.66 -15.99 4.10
N LYS A 68 3.38 -16.73 3.03
CA LYS A 68 4.06 -16.57 1.72
C LYS A 68 3.79 -15.19 1.10
N GLU A 69 2.63 -14.64 1.43
CA GLU A 69 2.11 -13.36 0.98
C GLU A 69 1.78 -12.54 2.22
N VAL A 70 2.24 -11.29 2.22
CA VAL A 70 1.93 -10.32 3.26
C VAL A 70 0.98 -9.31 2.66
N GLN A 71 -0.29 -9.35 3.08
CA GLN A 71 -1.24 -8.29 2.73
C GLN A 71 -0.98 -7.09 3.63
N VAL A 72 -0.53 -6.00 3.02
CA VAL A 72 -0.33 -4.72 3.70
C VAL A 72 -1.55 -3.86 3.40
N GLN A 73 -2.33 -3.60 4.43
CA GLN A 73 -3.45 -2.67 4.39
C GLN A 73 -3.03 -1.36 5.05
N PHE A 74 -3.44 -0.24 4.45
CA PHE A 74 -3.18 1.07 4.99
C PHE A 74 -4.45 1.93 4.92
N ASP A 75 -4.74 2.60 6.03
CA ASP A 75 -5.82 3.58 6.16
C ASP A 75 -5.20 4.84 6.76
N PHE A 76 -5.11 5.87 5.94
CA PHE A 76 -4.56 7.16 6.29
C PHE A 76 -5.67 8.22 6.31
N LYS A 77 -5.68 9.00 7.39
CA LYS A 77 -6.52 10.17 7.54
C LYS A 77 -5.65 11.41 7.57
N LEU A 78 -5.64 12.17 6.48
CA LEU A 78 -4.90 13.42 6.38
C LEU A 78 -5.85 14.58 6.63
N LYS A 79 -5.51 15.44 7.58
CA LYS A 79 -6.20 16.72 7.79
C LYS A 79 -5.45 17.80 7.02
N THR A 80 -6.12 18.48 6.09
CA THR A 80 -5.56 19.68 5.48
C THR A 80 -5.73 20.83 6.46
N GLN A 81 -4.62 21.46 6.85
CA GLN A 81 -4.58 22.58 7.80
C GLN A 81 -4.60 23.92 7.06
#